data_AF-A0A1H8YRB5-F1
#
_entry.id   AF-A0A1H8YRB5-F1
#
_cell.length_a   1.000
_cell.length_b   1.000
_cell.length_c   1.000
_cell.angle_alpha   90.00
_cell.angle_beta   90.00
_cell.angle_gamma   90.00
#
_symmetry.space_group_name_H-M   'P 1'
#
loop_
_entity.id
_entity.type
_entity.pdbx_description
1 polymer ?
#
loop_
_entity_poly.entity_id
_entity_poly.type
_entity_poly.pdbx_seq_one_letter_code
_entity_poly.pdbx_strand_id
1 'polypeptide(L)'
;MINIREVSETNDMIEKENLDVRTITMGISLLDCIDSDLDKLCEKIHDKIYNSAKDLVATGEQISKEFGIPIVNKRISVTPIAIIGGAACKTSEDFVKIAKTLDKVAHEVGVNFIGGYSALVSKGMTKADELLIRSIPQALSQTELICSSVNVGSTKTGINMDAVRLMGEMVLETAKASEHIEVNGCAKLVVFCNAPDDNPFMAGAFHGVTEADRIINVGVSGPGVVKTALSKVRGENFEVLCETIKKTAFKVTRVGQLVAREASKRLGVPFGIVDLSLAPTPAIGDSVADILCEIGLEHAGAPGTTAALALLNDQVKKGGVMASSYVGGLSGAFIPVSEDQGMIDAVEAGALTIEKLEAMTCVCSVGLDMIAIPGDTKATTIAGIIADEMAIGMINQKTTAVRLIPCIGKKVGDSVEFGGLLGHAPIMPVNQFDCSAFVNRGGRIPAPVHSFKN
;
A
#
# COMPACT_ATOMS: atom_id res chain seq x y z
N MET A 1 -6.18 -18.31 -27.59
CA MET A 1 -7.21 -19.33 -27.32
C MET A 1 -6.80 -20.01 -26.04
N ILE A 2 -7.59 -19.89 -24.97
CA ILE A 2 -7.30 -20.52 -23.67
C ILE A 2 -7.62 -22.02 -23.81
N ASN A 3 -6.69 -22.90 -23.43
CA ASN A 3 -6.86 -24.35 -23.52
C ASN A 3 -7.80 -24.83 -22.40
N ILE A 4 -8.62 -25.87 -22.62
CA ILE A 4 -9.48 -26.48 -21.58
C ILE A 4 -8.67 -26.84 -20.32
N ARG A 5 -7.41 -27.28 -20.52
CA ARG A 5 -6.48 -27.56 -19.43
C ARG A 5 -6.10 -26.32 -18.63
N GLU A 6 -5.92 -25.17 -19.30
CA GLU A 6 -5.63 -23.90 -18.62
C GLU A 6 -6.85 -23.43 -17.81
N VAL A 7 -8.07 -23.60 -18.33
CA VAL A 7 -9.31 -23.27 -17.58
C VAL A 7 -9.43 -24.12 -16.32
N SER A 8 -9.21 -25.44 -16.42
CA SER A 8 -9.26 -26.33 -15.26
C SER A 8 -8.18 -25.98 -14.23
N GLU A 9 -6.96 -25.69 -14.68
CA GLU A 9 -5.86 -25.28 -13.78
C GLU A 9 -6.17 -23.93 -13.10
N THR A 10 -6.77 -22.96 -13.80
CA THR A 10 -7.19 -21.68 -13.20
C THR A 10 -8.30 -21.89 -12.17
N ASN A 11 -9.27 -22.77 -12.43
CA ASN A 11 -10.30 -23.09 -11.44
C ASN A 11 -9.72 -23.74 -10.19
N ASP A 12 -8.77 -24.68 -10.35
CA ASP A 12 -8.05 -25.26 -9.21
C ASP A 12 -7.31 -24.19 -8.38
N MET A 13 -6.68 -23.21 -9.03
CA MET A 13 -6.01 -22.11 -8.34
C MET A 13 -6.99 -21.24 -7.54
N ILE A 14 -8.19 -21.02 -8.05
CA ILE A 14 -9.23 -20.23 -7.37
C ILE A 14 -9.81 -21.01 -6.18
N GLU A 15 -10.25 -22.25 -6.40
CA GLU A 15 -10.98 -23.01 -5.38
C GLU A 15 -10.07 -23.59 -4.28
N LYS A 16 -8.83 -23.95 -4.61
CA LYS A 16 -7.94 -24.72 -3.71
C LYS A 16 -6.70 -23.94 -3.27
N GLU A 17 -6.29 -22.93 -4.03
CA GLU A 17 -5.03 -22.21 -3.81
C GLU A 17 -5.24 -20.71 -3.48
N ASN A 18 -6.48 -20.31 -3.21
CA ASN A 18 -6.88 -18.94 -2.84
C ASN A 18 -6.47 -17.87 -3.85
N LEU A 19 -6.56 -18.15 -5.16
CA LEU A 19 -6.37 -17.12 -6.18
C LEU A 19 -7.53 -16.12 -6.17
N ASP A 20 -7.22 -14.85 -5.95
CA ASP A 20 -8.19 -13.77 -5.99
C ASP A 20 -7.71 -12.53 -6.76
N VAL A 21 -8.67 -11.68 -7.09
CA VAL A 21 -8.40 -10.29 -7.44
C VAL A 21 -8.58 -9.44 -6.19
N ARG A 22 -7.47 -9.04 -5.59
CA ARG A 22 -7.44 -8.23 -4.38
C ARG A 22 -8.26 -6.95 -4.51
N THR A 23 -8.16 -6.28 -5.67
CA THR A 23 -8.88 -5.00 -5.87
C THR A 23 -9.13 -4.67 -7.33
N ILE A 24 -10.27 -4.04 -7.59
CA ILE A 24 -10.47 -3.12 -8.71
C ILE A 24 -10.46 -1.70 -8.14
N THR A 25 -9.54 -0.86 -8.59
CA THR A 25 -9.40 0.53 -8.16
C THR A 25 -9.70 1.46 -9.33
N MET A 26 -10.70 2.33 -9.19
CA MET A 26 -10.94 3.41 -10.14
C MET A 26 -10.17 4.66 -9.73
N GLY A 27 -9.21 5.07 -10.56
CA GLY A 27 -8.55 6.37 -10.44
C GLY A 27 -9.42 7.47 -11.06
N ILE A 28 -9.61 8.59 -10.37
CA ILE A 28 -10.45 9.71 -10.80
C ILE A 28 -9.69 11.03 -10.64
N SER A 29 -9.51 11.75 -11.73
CA SER A 29 -8.95 13.10 -11.71
C SER A 29 -9.97 14.08 -11.12
N LEU A 30 -9.54 14.95 -10.21
CA LEU A 30 -10.39 16.00 -9.61
C LEU A 30 -9.98 17.41 -10.04
N LEU A 31 -9.10 17.55 -11.04
CA LEU A 31 -8.56 18.85 -11.44
C LEU A 31 -9.64 19.83 -11.95
N ASP A 32 -10.69 19.33 -12.58
CA ASP A 32 -11.86 20.11 -13.03
C ASP A 32 -12.86 20.41 -11.91
N CYS A 33 -12.69 19.80 -10.73
CA CYS A 33 -13.49 20.10 -9.54
C CYS A 33 -12.99 21.37 -8.84
N ILE A 34 -11.78 21.85 -9.14
CA ILE A 34 -11.16 23.00 -8.46
C ILE A 34 -12.09 24.23 -8.53
N ASP A 35 -12.31 24.82 -7.36
CA ASP A 35 -13.09 26.05 -7.17
C ASP A 35 -12.45 26.83 -6.01
N SER A 36 -12.62 28.16 -6.01
CA SER A 36 -12.19 29.02 -4.89
C SER A 36 -13.17 28.97 -3.72
N ASP A 37 -14.40 28.53 -3.96
CA ASP A 37 -15.43 28.33 -2.94
C ASP A 37 -15.42 26.87 -2.46
N LEU A 38 -15.23 26.67 -1.15
CA LEU A 38 -15.07 25.34 -0.57
C LEU A 38 -16.34 24.48 -0.68
N ASP A 39 -17.53 25.09 -0.60
CA ASP A 39 -18.79 24.35 -0.73
C ASP A 39 -18.99 23.86 -2.16
N LYS A 40 -18.74 24.74 -3.15
CA LYS A 40 -18.79 24.35 -4.56
C LYS A 40 -17.74 23.31 -4.93
N LEU A 41 -16.54 23.42 -4.35
CA LEU A 41 -15.49 22.42 -4.50
C LEU A 41 -15.97 21.05 -4.00
N CYS A 42 -16.55 21.00 -2.80
CA CYS A 42 -17.07 19.75 -2.23
C CYS A 42 -18.20 19.15 -3.08
N GLU A 43 -19.15 19.98 -3.55
CA GLU A 43 -20.23 19.55 -4.45
C GLU A 43 -19.68 18.94 -5.75
N LYS A 44 -18.72 19.60 -6.40
CA LYS A 44 -18.08 19.09 -7.63
C LYS A 44 -17.33 17.79 -7.40
N ILE A 45 -16.59 17.66 -6.30
CA ILE A 45 -15.86 16.43 -5.94
C ILE A 45 -16.86 15.28 -5.76
N HIS A 46 -17.91 15.51 -4.97
CA HIS A 46 -18.95 14.53 -4.72
C HIS A 46 -19.58 14.04 -6.02
N ASP A 47 -20.09 14.96 -6.84
CA ASP A 47 -20.80 14.63 -8.06
C ASP A 47 -19.90 13.93 -9.07
N LYS A 48 -18.64 14.36 -9.20
CA LYS A 48 -17.70 13.71 -10.11
C LYS A 48 -17.41 12.29 -9.69
N ILE A 49 -17.14 12.04 -8.41
CA ILE A 49 -16.84 10.70 -7.91
C ILE A 49 -18.07 9.79 -8.04
N TYR A 50 -19.24 10.26 -7.60
CA TYR A 50 -20.48 9.49 -7.68
C TYR A 50 -20.80 9.09 -9.12
N ASN A 51 -20.82 10.05 -10.05
CA ASN A 51 -21.14 9.79 -11.45
C ASN A 51 -20.10 8.90 -12.15
N SER A 52 -18.87 8.88 -11.67
CA SER A 52 -17.80 8.03 -12.21
C SER A 52 -17.89 6.59 -11.70
N ALA A 53 -18.20 6.41 -10.41
CA ALA A 53 -18.00 5.14 -9.73
C ALA A 53 -19.28 4.44 -9.26
N LYS A 54 -20.48 5.04 -9.40
CA LYS A 54 -21.76 4.46 -8.95
C LYS A 54 -22.01 3.00 -9.38
N ASP A 55 -21.49 2.59 -10.54
CA ASP A 55 -21.66 1.24 -11.09
C ASP A 55 -20.44 0.32 -10.83
N LEU A 56 -19.38 0.83 -10.19
CA LEU A 56 -18.11 0.11 -9.97
C LEU A 56 -18.31 -1.17 -9.15
N VAL A 57 -19.01 -1.08 -8.03
CA VAL A 57 -19.23 -2.21 -7.11
C VAL A 57 -20.08 -3.28 -7.78
N ALA A 58 -21.22 -2.88 -8.35
CA ALA A 58 -22.13 -3.78 -9.06
C ALA A 58 -21.42 -4.48 -10.23
N THR A 59 -20.61 -3.75 -10.99
CA THR A 59 -19.82 -4.33 -12.08
C THR A 59 -18.79 -5.34 -11.57
N GLY A 60 -18.07 -5.01 -10.48
CA GLY A 60 -17.13 -5.93 -9.85
C GLY A 60 -17.79 -7.22 -9.36
N GLU A 61 -18.98 -7.14 -8.75
CA GLU A 61 -19.74 -8.32 -8.32
C GLU A 61 -20.22 -9.19 -9.50
N GLN A 62 -20.66 -8.55 -10.59
CA GLN A 62 -21.06 -9.27 -11.80
C GLN A 62 -19.88 -10.02 -12.43
N ILE A 63 -18.71 -9.37 -12.54
CA ILE A 63 -17.50 -10.01 -13.06
C ILE A 63 -17.09 -11.17 -12.14
N SER A 64 -17.09 -10.96 -10.82
CA SER A 64 -16.78 -12.00 -9.84
C SER A 64 -17.65 -13.25 -10.05
N LYS A 65 -18.97 -13.06 -10.19
CA LYS A 65 -19.93 -14.14 -10.41
C LYS A 65 -19.78 -14.83 -11.76
N GLU A 66 -19.50 -14.09 -12.83
CA GLU A 66 -19.44 -14.62 -14.19
C GLU A 66 -18.17 -15.42 -14.45
N PHE A 67 -17.04 -14.94 -13.95
CA PHE A 67 -15.75 -15.62 -14.12
C PHE A 67 -15.42 -16.59 -12.98
N GLY A 68 -16.22 -16.58 -11.90
CA GLY A 68 -15.96 -17.38 -10.71
C GLY A 68 -14.69 -16.97 -9.95
N ILE A 69 -14.16 -15.77 -10.20
CA ILE A 69 -12.95 -15.26 -9.55
C ILE A 69 -13.37 -14.27 -8.46
N PRO A 70 -13.05 -14.51 -7.18
CA PRO A 70 -13.40 -13.59 -6.12
C PRO A 70 -12.69 -12.24 -6.32
N ILE A 71 -13.47 -11.16 -6.27
CA ILE A 71 -12.95 -9.77 -6.28
C ILE A 71 -13.16 -9.18 -4.90
N VAL A 72 -12.09 -9.15 -4.10
CA VAL A 72 -12.17 -8.85 -2.66
C VAL A 72 -12.58 -7.40 -2.43
N ASN A 73 -11.96 -6.45 -3.12
CA ASN A 73 -12.19 -5.03 -2.91
C ASN A 73 -12.54 -4.26 -4.17
N LYS A 74 -13.32 -3.20 -3.99
CA LYS A 74 -13.59 -2.17 -4.99
C LYS A 74 -13.24 -0.83 -4.34
N ARG A 75 -12.33 -0.08 -4.95
CA ARG A 75 -11.69 1.09 -4.34
C ARG A 75 -11.69 2.26 -5.30
N ILE A 76 -11.49 3.45 -4.74
CA ILE A 76 -11.29 4.67 -5.52
C ILE A 76 -9.94 5.28 -5.13
N SER A 77 -9.23 5.85 -6.10
CA SER A 77 -8.13 6.78 -5.83
C SER A 77 -8.43 8.10 -6.51
N VAL A 78 -8.12 9.22 -5.85
CA VAL A 78 -8.34 10.56 -6.39
C VAL A 78 -7.06 11.37 -6.45
N THR A 79 -7.09 12.46 -7.23
CA THR A 79 -5.99 13.43 -7.27
C THR A 79 -5.61 13.90 -5.86
N PRO A 80 -4.31 14.00 -5.53
CA PRO A 80 -3.87 14.46 -4.22
C PRO A 80 -4.62 15.70 -3.74
N ILE A 81 -5.36 15.56 -2.65
CA ILE A 81 -6.26 16.61 -2.16
C ILE A 81 -5.52 17.90 -1.80
N ALA A 82 -4.22 17.85 -1.48
CA ALA A 82 -3.44 19.07 -1.28
C ALA A 82 -3.44 20.00 -2.51
N ILE A 83 -3.44 19.42 -3.72
CA ILE A 83 -3.51 20.16 -4.99
C ILE A 83 -4.93 20.71 -5.19
N ILE A 84 -5.94 19.88 -4.96
CA ILE A 84 -7.34 20.20 -5.21
C ILE A 84 -7.87 21.26 -4.24
N GLY A 85 -7.59 21.08 -2.95
CA GLY A 85 -7.99 21.99 -1.89
C GLY A 85 -7.18 23.29 -1.86
N GLY A 86 -6.03 23.36 -2.54
CA GLY A 86 -5.13 24.52 -2.49
C GLY A 86 -5.74 25.84 -2.96
N ALA A 87 -6.82 25.81 -3.76
CA ALA A 87 -7.52 27.01 -4.22
C ALA A 87 -8.56 27.55 -3.21
N ALA A 88 -9.11 26.69 -2.32
CA ALA A 88 -10.22 27.02 -1.43
C ALA A 88 -9.84 26.98 0.07
N CYS A 89 -9.00 26.03 0.46
CA CYS A 89 -8.70 25.75 1.87
C CYS A 89 -7.73 26.79 2.46
N LYS A 90 -8.11 27.36 3.59
CA LYS A 90 -7.34 28.35 4.35
C LYS A 90 -6.92 27.81 5.71
N THR A 91 -7.59 26.79 6.22
CA THR A 91 -7.26 26.10 7.48
C THR A 91 -7.21 24.58 7.30
N SER A 92 -6.76 23.86 8.34
CA SER A 92 -6.76 22.39 8.36
C SER A 92 -8.19 21.83 8.37
N GLU A 93 -9.12 22.53 9.03
CA GLU A 93 -10.54 22.15 9.12
C GLU A 93 -11.25 22.19 7.77
N ASP A 94 -10.83 23.09 6.87
CA ASP A 94 -11.33 23.12 5.49
C ASP A 94 -11.00 21.82 4.75
N PHE A 95 -9.79 21.26 4.95
CA PHE A 95 -9.42 19.96 4.40
C PHE A 95 -10.21 18.81 5.04
N VAL A 96 -10.51 18.90 6.35
CA VAL A 96 -11.39 17.92 7.02
C VAL A 96 -12.81 17.91 6.40
N LYS A 97 -13.30 19.05 5.92
CA LYS A 97 -14.58 19.11 5.19
C LYS A 97 -14.51 18.36 3.86
N ILE A 98 -13.39 18.45 3.14
CA ILE A 98 -13.15 17.65 1.93
C ILE A 98 -13.07 16.16 2.29
N ALA A 99 -12.36 15.79 3.35
CA ALA A 99 -12.29 14.42 3.85
C ALA A 99 -13.68 13.81 4.09
N LYS A 100 -14.56 14.53 4.79
CA LYS A 100 -15.95 14.11 5.03
C LYS A 100 -16.76 13.99 3.75
N THR A 101 -16.48 14.81 2.75
CA THR A 101 -17.13 14.74 1.43
C THR A 101 -16.71 13.47 0.68
N LEU A 102 -15.42 13.14 0.71
CA LEU A 102 -14.89 11.89 0.13
C LEU A 102 -15.46 10.65 0.82
N ASP A 103 -15.53 10.69 2.15
CA ASP A 103 -16.09 9.60 2.97
C ASP A 103 -17.57 9.37 2.65
N LYS A 104 -18.36 10.46 2.62
CA LYS A 104 -19.78 10.42 2.26
C LYS A 104 -19.99 9.77 0.88
N VAL A 105 -19.31 10.24 -0.16
CA VAL A 105 -19.48 9.67 -1.50
C VAL A 105 -18.96 8.24 -1.60
N ALA A 106 -17.93 7.87 -0.85
CA ALA A 106 -17.43 6.50 -0.78
C ALA A 106 -18.50 5.54 -0.21
N HIS A 107 -19.22 5.95 0.84
CA HIS A 107 -20.36 5.19 1.37
C HIS A 107 -21.52 5.10 0.37
N GLU A 108 -21.86 6.19 -0.32
CA GLU A 108 -22.94 6.20 -1.31
C GLU A 108 -22.66 5.29 -2.52
N VAL A 109 -21.40 5.21 -2.95
CA VAL A 109 -20.96 4.30 -4.02
C VAL A 109 -20.82 2.85 -3.51
N GLY A 110 -20.53 2.67 -2.22
CA GLY A 110 -20.35 1.36 -1.58
C GLY A 110 -18.95 0.77 -1.77
N VAL A 111 -17.93 1.60 -1.97
CA VAL A 111 -16.53 1.15 -2.07
C VAL A 111 -15.94 0.85 -0.70
N ASN A 112 -14.87 0.03 -0.66
CA ASN A 112 -14.20 -0.32 0.59
C ASN A 112 -13.34 0.82 1.13
N PHE A 113 -12.63 1.53 0.25
CA PHE A 113 -11.72 2.63 0.62
C PHE A 113 -11.58 3.63 -0.52
N ILE A 114 -11.33 4.89 -0.14
CA ILE A 114 -10.94 5.97 -1.04
C ILE A 114 -9.58 6.54 -0.63
N GLY A 115 -8.59 6.40 -1.51
CA GLY A 115 -7.26 6.98 -1.37
C GLY A 115 -7.14 8.31 -2.11
N GLY A 116 -6.14 9.11 -1.78
CA GLY A 116 -5.86 10.38 -2.43
C GLY A 116 -5.97 11.58 -1.51
N TYR A 117 -6.30 11.38 -0.22
CA TYR A 117 -6.12 12.39 0.82
C TYR A 117 -4.63 12.61 1.09
N SER A 118 -3.95 13.18 0.11
CA SER A 118 -2.51 13.03 -0.06
C SER A 118 -1.82 14.35 -0.38
N ALA A 119 -0.53 14.41 -0.04
CA ALA A 119 0.38 15.49 -0.38
C ALA A 119 1.69 14.97 -0.97
N LEU A 120 2.23 15.67 -1.97
CA LEU A 120 3.47 15.31 -2.66
C LEU A 120 4.54 16.37 -2.37
N VAL A 121 5.36 16.14 -1.34
CA VAL A 121 6.17 17.18 -0.69
C VAL A 121 7.68 16.91 -0.72
N SER A 122 8.16 16.10 -1.68
CA SER A 122 9.55 15.65 -1.75
C SER A 122 10.59 16.78 -1.90
N LYS A 123 10.19 17.93 -2.44
CA LYS A 123 11.08 19.07 -2.71
C LYS A 123 10.87 20.24 -1.74
N GLY A 124 9.78 20.22 -0.99
CA GLY A 124 9.31 21.31 -0.13
C GLY A 124 7.80 21.20 0.08
N MET A 125 7.26 21.97 1.03
CA MET A 125 5.82 22.06 1.31
C MET A 125 5.31 23.46 0.93
N THR A 126 4.21 23.52 0.20
CA THR A 126 3.39 24.74 0.10
C THR A 126 2.54 24.90 1.37
N LYS A 127 1.84 26.03 1.50
CA LYS A 127 0.93 26.22 2.63
C LYS A 127 -0.22 25.21 2.62
N ALA A 128 -0.76 24.91 1.45
CA ALA A 128 -1.83 23.93 1.28
C ALA A 128 -1.37 22.52 1.69
N ASP A 129 -0.15 22.13 1.30
CA ASP A 129 0.43 20.83 1.71
C ASP A 129 0.53 20.72 3.24
N GLU A 130 1.06 21.76 3.90
CA GLU A 130 1.19 21.77 5.36
C GLU A 130 -0.17 21.67 6.05
N LEU A 131 -1.18 22.42 5.58
CA LEU A 131 -2.54 22.39 6.13
C LEU A 131 -3.20 21.02 5.95
N LEU A 132 -3.06 20.39 4.77
CA LEU A 132 -3.54 19.03 4.56
C LEU A 132 -2.84 18.05 5.51
N ILE A 133 -1.50 18.07 5.59
CA ILE A 133 -0.77 17.16 6.48
C ILE A 133 -1.22 17.32 7.94
N ARG A 134 -1.39 18.57 8.41
CA ARG A 134 -1.87 18.87 9.77
C ARG A 134 -3.32 18.46 10.03
N SER A 135 -4.13 18.34 8.99
CA SER A 135 -5.52 17.90 9.11
C SER A 135 -5.68 16.38 9.25
N ILE A 136 -4.64 15.59 8.93
CA ILE A 136 -4.69 14.12 8.88
C ILE A 136 -5.24 13.50 10.19
N PRO A 137 -4.77 13.86 11.41
CA PRO A 137 -5.27 13.25 12.63
C PRO A 137 -6.79 13.41 12.80
N GLN A 138 -7.30 14.62 12.51
CA GLN A 138 -8.72 14.92 12.62
C GLN A 138 -9.53 14.28 11.49
N ALA A 139 -9.02 14.30 10.26
CA ALA A 139 -9.70 13.68 9.12
C ALA A 139 -9.89 12.17 9.36
N LEU A 140 -8.82 11.45 9.70
CA LEU A 140 -8.84 9.99 9.85
C LEU A 140 -9.58 9.50 11.10
N SER A 141 -9.78 10.36 12.11
CA SER A 141 -10.62 10.06 13.29
C SER A 141 -12.10 10.38 13.09
N GLN A 142 -12.45 11.18 12.08
CA GLN A 142 -13.83 11.60 11.81
C GLN A 142 -14.43 10.99 10.54
N THR A 143 -13.75 10.00 9.95
CA THR A 143 -14.14 9.34 8.70
C THR A 143 -13.75 7.87 8.74
N GLU A 144 -14.47 7.04 8.00
CA GLU A 144 -14.30 5.59 8.05
C GLU A 144 -13.45 5.07 6.89
N LEU A 145 -13.74 5.49 5.66
CA LEU A 145 -13.25 4.86 4.42
C LEU A 145 -12.11 5.61 3.73
N ILE A 146 -11.74 6.79 4.21
CA ILE A 146 -10.65 7.55 3.59
C ILE A 146 -9.28 7.03 4.02
N CYS A 147 -8.35 7.02 3.08
CA CYS A 147 -6.95 6.71 3.28
C CYS A 147 -6.07 7.91 2.90
N SER A 148 -5.01 8.13 3.68
CA SER A 148 -4.10 9.27 3.55
C SER A 148 -2.69 8.81 3.24
N SER A 149 -2.00 9.56 2.36
CA SER A 149 -0.62 9.27 2.02
C SER A 149 0.22 10.53 1.78
N VAL A 150 1.47 10.52 2.23
CA VAL A 150 2.36 11.69 2.07
C VAL A 150 3.68 11.27 1.48
N ASN A 151 3.99 11.73 0.26
CA ASN A 151 5.27 11.43 -0.39
C ASN A 151 6.31 12.50 -0.01
N VAL A 152 7.22 12.15 0.89
CA VAL A 152 8.21 13.06 1.51
C VAL A 152 9.58 13.00 0.84
N GLY A 153 9.82 12.02 -0.03
CA GLY A 153 11.11 11.82 -0.69
C GLY A 153 10.99 11.38 -2.15
N SER A 154 12.04 11.61 -2.92
CA SER A 154 12.24 10.95 -4.20
C SER A 154 13.72 10.80 -4.50
N THR A 155 14.11 9.85 -5.34
CA THR A 155 15.50 9.73 -5.78
C THR A 155 15.96 10.99 -6.53
N LYS A 156 15.06 11.64 -7.27
CA LYS A 156 15.37 12.85 -8.05
C LYS A 156 15.59 14.09 -7.18
N THR A 157 14.94 14.15 -6.01
CA THR A 157 14.95 15.34 -5.15
C THR A 157 15.61 15.11 -3.81
N GLY A 158 15.91 13.87 -3.43
CA GLY A 158 16.27 13.57 -2.06
C GLY A 158 15.07 13.57 -1.12
N ILE A 159 15.30 13.79 0.18
CA ILE A 159 14.29 13.65 1.24
C ILE A 159 14.03 15.01 1.90
N ASN A 160 12.76 15.41 1.97
CA ASN A 160 12.34 16.59 2.72
C ASN A 160 12.22 16.25 4.22
N MET A 161 13.25 16.58 5.00
CA MET A 161 13.31 16.27 6.43
C MET A 161 12.35 17.12 7.27
N ASP A 162 11.94 18.29 6.79
CA ASP A 162 10.88 19.07 7.45
C ASP A 162 9.54 18.34 7.38
N ALA A 163 9.23 17.72 6.23
CA ALA A 163 8.03 16.89 6.08
C ALA A 163 8.13 15.57 6.85
N VAL A 164 9.31 14.93 6.87
CA VAL A 164 9.53 13.70 7.68
C VAL A 164 9.30 13.97 9.17
N ARG A 165 9.85 15.07 9.70
CA ARG A 165 9.62 15.47 11.10
C ARG A 165 8.14 15.72 11.39
N LEU A 166 7.47 16.47 10.51
CA LEU A 166 6.03 16.73 10.63
C LEU A 166 5.22 15.42 10.60
N MET A 167 5.58 14.47 9.72
CA MET A 167 4.91 13.18 9.66
C MET A 167 5.11 12.33 10.92
N GLY A 168 6.29 12.37 11.55
CA GLY A 168 6.48 11.72 12.85
C GLY A 168 5.53 12.25 13.93
N GLU A 169 5.28 13.57 13.93
CA GLU A 169 4.27 14.19 14.80
C GLU A 169 2.85 13.75 14.40
N MET A 170 2.51 13.80 13.12
CA MET A 170 1.17 13.47 12.64
C MET A 170 0.78 12.00 12.82
N VAL A 171 1.73 11.06 12.70
CA VAL A 171 1.49 9.65 13.00
C VAL A 171 1.12 9.48 14.48
N LEU A 172 1.87 10.10 15.39
CA LEU A 172 1.57 10.02 16.83
C LEU A 172 0.25 10.71 17.19
N GLU A 173 -0.01 11.89 16.63
CA GLU A 173 -1.28 12.60 16.87
C GLU A 173 -2.48 11.87 16.27
N THR A 174 -2.31 11.20 15.12
CA THR A 174 -3.35 10.33 14.54
C THR A 174 -3.65 9.16 15.47
N ALA A 175 -2.63 8.49 16.01
CA ALA A 175 -2.81 7.40 16.95
C ALA A 175 -3.63 7.83 18.18
N LYS A 176 -3.30 8.99 18.77
CA LYS A 176 -4.06 9.57 19.90
C LYS A 176 -5.49 9.96 19.52
N ALA A 177 -5.67 10.63 18.38
CA ALA A 177 -6.97 11.08 17.92
C ALA A 177 -7.92 9.92 17.59
N SER A 178 -7.40 8.73 17.27
CA SER A 178 -8.17 7.54 16.92
C SER A 178 -8.16 6.44 17.98
N GLU A 179 -7.66 6.69 19.20
CA GLU A 179 -7.52 5.66 20.25
C GLU A 179 -8.85 4.96 20.60
N HIS A 180 -9.97 5.67 20.44
CA HIS A 180 -11.32 5.22 20.77
C HIS A 180 -12.06 4.56 19.59
N ILE A 181 -11.42 4.46 18.43
CA ILE A 181 -12.01 3.91 17.20
C ILE A 181 -11.46 2.50 17.01
N GLU A 182 -12.32 1.57 16.56
CA GLU A 182 -11.97 0.15 16.37
C GLU A 182 -10.78 -0.03 15.41
N VAL A 183 -10.78 0.71 14.29
CA VAL A 183 -9.65 0.77 13.36
C VAL A 183 -8.85 2.06 13.62
N ASN A 184 -7.63 1.89 14.15
CA ASN A 184 -6.72 3.00 14.38
C ASN A 184 -6.45 3.78 13.06
N GLY A 185 -6.54 5.10 13.10
CA GLY A 185 -6.33 5.97 11.94
C GLY A 185 -4.96 5.78 11.30
N CYS A 186 -3.93 5.38 12.06
CA CYS A 186 -2.61 5.07 11.52
C CYS A 186 -2.60 3.85 10.57
N ALA A 187 -3.57 2.94 10.67
CA ALA A 187 -3.73 1.87 9.68
C ALA A 187 -4.13 2.41 8.29
N LYS A 188 -4.69 3.63 8.24
CA LYS A 188 -5.13 4.35 7.03
C LYS A 188 -4.16 5.47 6.62
N LEU A 189 -2.96 5.52 7.20
CA LEU A 189 -1.95 6.55 6.93
C LEU A 189 -0.62 5.93 6.51
N VAL A 190 -0.05 6.38 5.40
CA VAL A 190 1.26 5.90 4.93
C VAL A 190 2.16 7.04 4.46
N VAL A 191 3.45 6.94 4.76
CA VAL A 191 4.48 7.90 4.31
C VAL A 191 5.32 7.26 3.21
N PHE A 192 5.55 7.95 2.10
CA PHE A 192 6.25 7.41 0.94
C PHE A 192 7.53 8.14 0.56
N CYS A 193 8.43 7.38 -0.07
CA CYS A 193 9.45 7.86 -0.98
C CYS A 193 9.18 7.27 -2.36
N ASN A 194 9.36 8.06 -3.43
CA ASN A 194 9.14 7.62 -4.82
C ASN A 194 7.75 6.98 -5.05
N ALA A 195 6.68 7.54 -4.48
CA ALA A 195 5.33 7.04 -4.74
C ALA A 195 5.01 7.10 -6.25
N PRO A 196 4.47 6.01 -6.85
CA PRO A 196 4.04 6.03 -8.25
C PRO A 196 2.67 6.71 -8.41
N ASP A 197 2.44 7.28 -9.60
CA ASP A 197 1.23 8.05 -9.93
C ASP A 197 -0.03 7.17 -10.10
N ASP A 198 0.14 5.87 -10.35
CA ASP A 198 -0.90 4.90 -10.68
C ASP A 198 -1.12 3.84 -9.58
N ASN A 199 -0.70 4.13 -8.35
CA ASN A 199 -0.66 3.17 -7.24
C ASN A 199 -2.06 2.70 -6.78
N PRO A 200 -2.42 1.40 -6.87
CA PRO A 200 -3.69 0.89 -6.34
C PRO A 200 -3.59 0.41 -4.88
N PHE A 201 -2.41 0.46 -4.26
CA PHE A 201 -2.17 0.02 -2.88
C PHE A 201 -2.84 0.94 -1.86
N MET A 202 -3.73 0.42 -1.02
CA MET A 202 -4.26 1.14 0.15
C MET A 202 -3.43 0.83 1.40
N ALA A 203 -3.16 1.80 2.28
CA ALA A 203 -3.72 3.16 2.35
C ALA A 203 -3.07 4.21 1.42
N GLY A 204 -2.14 3.79 0.56
CA GLY A 204 -1.27 4.69 -0.17
C GLY A 204 -1.75 5.31 -1.47
N ALA A 205 -2.86 4.80 -2.02
CA ALA A 205 -3.26 5.10 -3.38
C ALA A 205 -3.62 6.57 -3.56
N PHE A 206 -3.23 7.13 -4.69
CA PHE A 206 -3.72 8.40 -5.21
C PHE A 206 -3.75 8.29 -6.73
N HIS A 207 -4.48 9.21 -7.38
CA HIS A 207 -4.54 9.30 -8.83
C HIS A 207 -3.65 10.46 -9.30
N GLY A 208 -2.47 10.13 -9.84
CA GLY A 208 -1.47 11.13 -10.22
C GLY A 208 -1.99 12.14 -11.25
N VAL A 209 -1.43 13.35 -11.23
CA VAL A 209 -1.83 14.43 -12.15
C VAL A 209 -1.44 14.16 -13.61
N THR A 210 -0.62 13.15 -13.84
CA THR A 210 -0.15 12.70 -15.16
C THR A 210 -1.08 11.66 -15.81
N GLU A 211 -2.01 11.10 -15.03
CA GLU A 211 -2.96 10.09 -15.47
C GLU A 211 -4.15 10.68 -16.25
N ALA A 212 -4.92 9.81 -16.91
CA ALA A 212 -6.13 10.20 -17.63
C ALA A 212 -7.25 10.68 -16.66
N ASP A 213 -8.37 11.16 -17.19
CA ASP A 213 -9.50 11.61 -16.35
C ASP A 213 -10.01 10.50 -15.43
N ARG A 214 -10.07 9.26 -15.95
CA ARG A 214 -10.46 8.06 -15.22
C ARG A 214 -9.68 6.86 -15.73
N ILE A 215 -9.27 5.97 -14.83
CA ILE A 215 -8.59 4.71 -15.17
C ILE A 215 -9.05 3.57 -14.25
N ILE A 216 -8.98 2.33 -14.74
CA ILE A 216 -9.17 1.12 -13.95
C ILE A 216 -7.83 0.43 -13.75
N ASN A 217 -7.39 0.35 -12.49
CA ASN A 217 -6.24 -0.41 -12.05
C ASN A 217 -6.72 -1.66 -11.30
N VAL A 218 -6.01 -2.78 -11.48
CA VAL A 218 -6.36 -4.05 -10.82
C VAL A 218 -5.17 -4.60 -10.07
N GLY A 219 -5.38 -4.99 -8.81
CA GLY A 219 -4.40 -5.73 -8.02
C GLY A 219 -4.80 -7.19 -7.91
N VAL A 220 -3.88 -8.10 -8.19
CA VAL A 220 -4.08 -9.54 -7.99
C VAL A 220 -3.43 -9.99 -6.69
N SER A 221 -4.00 -11.01 -6.04
CA SER A 221 -3.32 -11.75 -4.99
C SER A 221 -2.97 -13.17 -5.46
N GLY A 222 -2.05 -13.81 -4.77
CA GLY A 222 -1.62 -15.17 -5.07
C GLY A 222 -0.52 -15.78 -4.20
N PRO A 223 -0.22 -15.32 -2.96
CA PRO A 223 0.73 -16.04 -2.11
C PRO A 223 0.40 -17.53 -1.95
N GLY A 224 -0.86 -17.89 -1.69
CA GLY A 224 -1.29 -19.30 -1.58
C GLY A 224 -0.99 -20.15 -2.82
N VAL A 225 -1.17 -19.59 -4.01
CA VAL A 225 -0.86 -20.22 -5.31
C VAL A 225 0.65 -20.47 -5.45
N VAL A 226 1.47 -19.48 -5.10
CA VAL A 226 2.93 -19.60 -5.17
C VAL A 226 3.43 -20.62 -4.15
N LYS A 227 2.95 -20.57 -2.91
CA LYS A 227 3.27 -21.54 -1.85
C LYS A 227 2.96 -22.97 -2.31
N THR A 228 1.76 -23.18 -2.84
CA THR A 228 1.31 -24.50 -3.31
C THR A 228 2.17 -25.00 -4.47
N ALA A 229 2.54 -24.13 -5.41
CA ALA A 229 3.45 -24.48 -6.49
C ALA A 229 4.85 -24.88 -5.97
N LEU A 230 5.39 -24.16 -4.99
CA LEU A 230 6.69 -24.46 -4.40
C LEU A 230 6.72 -25.76 -3.58
N SER A 231 5.62 -26.10 -2.91
CA SER A 231 5.50 -27.36 -2.16
C SER A 231 5.76 -28.61 -3.03
N LYS A 232 5.53 -28.51 -4.35
CA LYS A 232 5.70 -29.59 -5.34
C LYS A 232 7.15 -29.75 -5.82
N VAL A 233 8.03 -28.79 -5.48
CA VAL A 233 9.44 -28.75 -5.92
C VAL A 233 10.41 -28.58 -4.73
N ARG A 234 10.01 -29.02 -3.53
CA ARG A 234 10.87 -28.98 -2.34
C ARG A 234 12.16 -29.77 -2.57
N GLY A 235 13.29 -29.15 -2.24
CA GLY A 235 14.62 -29.75 -2.38
C GLY A 235 15.21 -29.69 -3.80
N GLU A 236 14.46 -29.20 -4.79
CA GLU A 236 14.99 -28.93 -6.13
C GLU A 236 15.96 -27.74 -6.13
N ASN A 237 16.71 -27.60 -7.22
CA ASN A 237 17.67 -26.51 -7.37
C ASN A 237 16.99 -25.14 -7.64
N PHE A 238 17.76 -24.05 -7.54
CA PHE A 238 17.25 -22.70 -7.75
C PHE A 238 16.71 -22.43 -9.16
N GLU A 239 17.18 -23.16 -10.19
CA GLU A 239 16.66 -23.02 -11.55
C GLU A 239 15.20 -23.47 -11.61
N VAL A 240 14.90 -24.66 -11.10
CA VAL A 240 13.54 -25.20 -11.04
C VAL A 240 12.65 -24.33 -10.15
N LEU A 241 13.15 -23.90 -8.99
CA LEU A 241 12.42 -23.03 -8.08
C LEU A 241 12.05 -21.69 -8.73
N CYS A 242 13.00 -21.02 -9.38
CA CYS A 242 12.77 -19.74 -10.05
C CYS A 242 11.79 -19.87 -11.22
N GLU A 243 11.95 -20.89 -12.07
CA GLU A 243 11.02 -21.15 -13.16
C GLU A 243 9.59 -21.43 -12.66
N THR A 244 9.47 -22.11 -11.51
CA THR A 244 8.16 -22.39 -10.89
C THR A 244 7.48 -21.10 -10.46
N ILE A 245 8.16 -20.23 -9.71
CA ILE A 245 7.61 -18.93 -9.28
C ILE A 245 7.22 -18.08 -10.49
N LYS A 246 8.11 -17.99 -11.50
CA LYS A 246 7.89 -17.19 -12.70
C LYS A 246 6.65 -17.64 -13.48
N LYS A 247 6.48 -18.96 -13.69
CA LYS A 247 5.31 -19.52 -14.39
C LYS A 247 4.02 -19.32 -13.61
N THR A 248 4.07 -19.44 -12.29
CA THR A 248 2.90 -19.19 -11.42
C THR A 248 2.50 -17.72 -11.47
N ALA A 249 3.45 -16.80 -11.29
CA ALA A 249 3.20 -15.36 -11.38
C ALA A 249 2.62 -14.94 -12.74
N PHE A 250 3.10 -15.52 -13.84
CA PHE A 250 2.50 -15.32 -15.17
C PHE A 250 1.00 -15.67 -15.18
N LYS A 251 0.62 -16.84 -14.66
CA LYS A 251 -0.79 -17.28 -14.66
C LYS A 251 -1.67 -16.37 -13.81
N VAL A 252 -1.24 -16.04 -12.59
CA VAL A 252 -1.95 -15.10 -11.69
C VAL A 252 -2.18 -13.75 -12.38
N THR A 253 -1.15 -13.23 -13.04
CA THR A 253 -1.24 -11.93 -13.76
C THR A 253 -2.23 -11.96 -14.92
N ARG A 254 -2.32 -13.08 -15.65
CA ARG A 254 -3.27 -13.23 -16.76
C ARG A 254 -4.72 -13.14 -16.29
N VAL A 255 -5.01 -13.67 -15.11
CA VAL A 255 -6.32 -13.57 -14.48
C VAL A 255 -6.64 -12.12 -14.13
N GLY A 256 -5.70 -11.39 -13.52
CA GLY A 256 -5.85 -9.96 -13.26
C GLY A 256 -6.11 -9.13 -14.51
N GLN A 257 -5.36 -9.40 -15.58
CA GLN A 257 -5.52 -8.69 -16.85
C GLN A 257 -6.90 -8.96 -17.49
N LEU A 258 -7.43 -10.17 -17.35
CA LEU A 258 -8.75 -10.53 -17.85
C LEU A 258 -9.84 -9.74 -17.12
N VAL A 259 -9.78 -9.70 -15.78
CA VAL A 259 -10.72 -8.92 -14.95
C VAL A 259 -10.62 -7.43 -15.25
N ALA A 260 -9.40 -6.90 -15.41
CA ALA A 260 -9.18 -5.49 -15.71
C ALA A 260 -9.79 -5.06 -17.05
N ARG A 261 -9.62 -5.88 -18.10
CA ARG A 261 -10.20 -5.60 -19.42
C ARG A 261 -11.72 -5.64 -19.41
N GLU A 262 -12.30 -6.60 -18.68
CA GLU A 262 -13.75 -6.70 -18.60
C GLU A 262 -14.36 -5.54 -17.79
N ALA A 263 -13.75 -5.17 -16.66
CA ALA A 263 -14.16 -4.01 -15.87
C ALA A 263 -14.07 -2.72 -16.70
N SER A 264 -12.95 -2.53 -17.41
CA SER A 264 -12.74 -1.40 -18.32
C SER A 264 -13.83 -1.31 -19.40
N LYS A 265 -14.17 -2.43 -20.04
CA LYS A 265 -15.20 -2.49 -21.08
C LYS A 265 -16.60 -2.18 -20.54
N ARG A 266 -16.99 -2.76 -19.39
CA ARG A 266 -18.33 -2.58 -18.81
C ARG A 266 -18.55 -1.17 -18.28
N LEU A 267 -17.53 -0.59 -17.66
CA LEU A 267 -17.59 0.78 -17.09
C LEU A 267 -17.34 1.87 -18.14
N GLY A 268 -16.83 1.51 -19.33
CA GLY A 268 -16.44 2.48 -20.35
C GLY A 268 -15.25 3.35 -19.93
N VAL A 269 -14.40 2.86 -19.02
CA VAL A 269 -13.23 3.55 -18.47
C VAL A 269 -11.96 2.85 -18.93
N PRO A 270 -10.92 3.58 -19.40
CA PRO A 270 -9.66 2.97 -19.84
C PRO A 270 -9.01 2.09 -18.77
N PHE A 271 -8.42 0.99 -19.22
CA PHE A 271 -7.54 0.16 -18.39
C PHE A 271 -6.20 0.88 -18.19
N GLY A 272 -5.76 0.99 -16.93
CA GLY A 272 -4.44 1.47 -16.53
C GLY A 272 -3.46 0.30 -16.39
N ILE A 273 -3.22 -0.14 -15.16
CA ILE A 273 -2.21 -1.15 -14.84
C ILE A 273 -2.76 -2.39 -14.13
N VAL A 274 -1.99 -3.48 -14.20
CA VAL A 274 -2.11 -4.61 -13.28
C VAL A 274 -0.96 -4.55 -12.28
N ASP A 275 -1.28 -4.48 -11.00
CA ASP A 275 -0.34 -4.59 -9.89
C ASP A 275 -0.13 -6.07 -9.54
N LEU A 276 1.11 -6.53 -9.64
CA LEU A 276 1.52 -7.94 -9.52
C LEU A 276 1.76 -8.39 -8.08
N SER A 277 1.40 -7.56 -7.11
CA SER A 277 1.92 -7.71 -5.78
C SER A 277 1.40 -8.96 -5.06
N LEU A 278 2.31 -9.78 -4.54
CA LEU A 278 1.94 -10.88 -3.65
C LEU A 278 1.58 -10.28 -2.30
N ALA A 279 0.28 -10.07 -2.10
CA ALA A 279 -0.26 -9.46 -0.90
C ALA A 279 -0.92 -10.54 -0.02
N PRO A 280 -0.37 -10.83 1.15
CA PRO A 280 -0.96 -11.81 2.06
C PRO A 280 -2.30 -11.32 2.62
N THR A 281 -3.05 -12.26 3.17
CA THR A 281 -4.24 -11.98 3.97
C THR A 281 -4.11 -12.70 5.31
N PRO A 282 -4.91 -12.32 6.34
CA PRO A 282 -4.92 -13.04 7.61
C PRO A 282 -5.38 -14.50 7.50
N ALA A 283 -5.79 -14.97 6.31
CA ALA A 283 -6.23 -16.34 6.07
C ALA A 283 -5.05 -17.32 6.09
N ILE A 284 -5.25 -18.47 6.73
CA ILE A 284 -4.24 -19.52 6.82
C ILE A 284 -3.88 -20.01 5.40
N GLY A 285 -2.58 -20.04 5.12
CA GLY A 285 -2.04 -20.51 3.84
C GLY A 285 -1.87 -19.43 2.78
N ASP A 286 -2.28 -18.19 3.05
CA ASP A 286 -2.09 -17.03 2.17
C ASP A 286 -1.04 -16.06 2.74
N SER A 287 0.20 -16.55 2.84
CA SER A 287 1.31 -15.88 3.54
C SER A 287 2.56 -15.80 2.65
N VAL A 288 3.21 -14.64 2.64
CA VAL A 288 4.53 -14.45 2.01
C VAL A 288 5.62 -15.07 2.88
N ALA A 289 5.50 -14.98 4.21
CA ALA A 289 6.42 -15.66 5.11
C ALA A 289 6.44 -17.18 4.88
N ASP A 290 5.28 -17.80 4.67
CA ASP A 290 5.20 -19.22 4.34
C ASP A 290 5.92 -19.57 3.03
N ILE A 291 5.83 -18.71 2.01
CA ILE A 291 6.60 -18.90 0.76
C ILE A 291 8.11 -18.90 1.05
N LEU A 292 8.56 -17.98 1.90
CA LEU A 292 9.97 -17.92 2.31
C LEU A 292 10.40 -19.20 3.05
N CYS A 293 9.50 -19.78 3.85
CA CYS A 293 9.72 -21.08 4.48
C CYS A 293 9.75 -22.23 3.45
N GLU A 294 8.85 -22.23 2.46
CA GLU A 294 8.84 -23.22 1.36
C GLU A 294 10.10 -23.14 0.47
N ILE A 295 10.73 -21.96 0.36
CA ILE A 295 12.03 -21.79 -0.30
C ILE A 295 13.15 -22.51 0.47
N GLY A 296 12.97 -22.75 1.78
CA GLY A 296 13.89 -23.52 2.62
C GLY A 296 14.36 -22.82 3.89
N LEU A 297 13.69 -21.76 4.32
CA LEU A 297 13.97 -21.08 5.59
C LEU A 297 13.12 -21.68 6.72
N GLU A 298 13.63 -21.66 7.95
CA GLU A 298 12.87 -22.12 9.12
C GLU A 298 11.79 -21.11 9.52
N HIS A 299 12.16 -19.83 9.56
CA HIS A 299 11.26 -18.71 9.78
C HIS A 299 11.62 -17.53 8.88
N ALA A 300 10.63 -16.72 8.51
CA ALA A 300 10.89 -15.39 7.99
C ALA A 300 11.72 -14.59 9.02
N GLY A 301 12.82 -13.99 8.57
CA GLY A 301 13.77 -13.28 9.43
C GLY A 301 15.08 -14.03 9.68
N ALA A 302 15.13 -15.35 9.46
CA ALA A 302 16.36 -16.14 9.50
C ALA A 302 17.44 -15.63 8.50
N PRO A 303 18.73 -15.93 8.71
CA PRO A 303 19.77 -15.68 7.73
C PRO A 303 19.40 -16.27 6.35
N GLY A 304 19.48 -15.45 5.29
CA GLY A 304 19.02 -15.82 3.96
C GLY A 304 17.64 -15.26 3.57
N THR A 305 16.81 -14.82 4.53
CA THR A 305 15.47 -14.23 4.26
C THR A 305 15.50 -13.12 3.22
N THR A 306 16.44 -12.18 3.33
CA THR A 306 16.55 -11.07 2.38
C THR A 306 16.90 -11.57 0.96
N ALA A 307 17.74 -12.61 0.84
CA ALA A 307 18.07 -13.19 -0.46
C ALA A 307 16.88 -13.96 -1.06
N ALA A 308 16.17 -14.74 -0.25
CA ALA A 308 14.97 -15.46 -0.67
C ALA A 308 13.87 -14.49 -1.13
N LEU A 309 13.65 -13.40 -0.39
CA LEU A 309 12.68 -12.37 -0.76
C LEU A 309 13.09 -11.63 -2.05
N ALA A 310 14.37 -11.33 -2.22
CA ALA A 310 14.89 -10.72 -3.45
C ALA A 310 14.63 -11.62 -4.66
N LEU A 311 14.90 -12.92 -4.52
CA LEU A 311 14.63 -13.93 -5.54
C LEU A 311 13.13 -13.99 -5.85
N LEU A 312 12.28 -14.11 -4.82
CA LEU A 312 10.83 -14.16 -4.99
C LEU A 312 10.31 -12.94 -5.77
N ASN A 313 10.70 -11.73 -5.33
CA ASN A 313 10.26 -10.48 -5.95
C ASN A 313 10.70 -10.37 -7.41
N ASP A 314 11.95 -10.73 -7.73
CA ASP A 314 12.49 -10.72 -9.08
C ASP A 314 11.75 -11.71 -10.01
N GLN A 315 11.48 -12.93 -9.53
CA GLN A 315 10.77 -13.94 -10.34
C GLN A 315 9.29 -13.59 -10.54
N VAL A 316 8.62 -13.00 -9.54
CA VAL A 316 7.25 -12.49 -9.67
C VAL A 316 7.17 -11.40 -10.73
N LYS A 317 8.09 -10.42 -10.68
CA LYS A 317 8.18 -9.34 -11.68
C LYS A 317 8.41 -9.90 -13.09
N LYS A 318 9.36 -10.83 -13.25
CA LYS A 318 9.64 -11.48 -14.54
C LYS A 318 8.43 -12.23 -15.09
N GLY A 319 7.69 -12.94 -14.23
CA GLY A 319 6.47 -13.64 -14.62
C GLY A 319 5.35 -12.69 -15.05
N GLY A 320 5.11 -11.63 -14.28
CA GLY A 320 4.02 -10.71 -14.57
C GLY A 320 4.26 -9.80 -15.77
N VAL A 321 5.49 -9.33 -16.00
CA VAL A 321 5.86 -8.55 -17.21
C VAL A 321 5.69 -9.39 -18.48
N MET A 322 5.84 -10.71 -18.40
CA MET A 322 5.56 -11.60 -19.53
C MET A 322 4.05 -11.71 -19.84
N ALA A 323 3.19 -11.50 -18.84
CA ALA A 323 1.73 -11.67 -18.96
C ALA A 323 0.97 -10.40 -19.35
N SER A 324 1.42 -9.22 -18.90
CA SER A 324 0.75 -7.93 -19.14
C SER A 324 1.68 -6.90 -19.76
N SER A 325 1.16 -6.12 -20.71
CA SER A 325 1.88 -5.01 -21.34
C SER A 325 1.91 -3.74 -20.49
N TYR A 326 1.06 -3.66 -19.46
CA TYR A 326 0.93 -2.51 -18.56
C TYR A 326 0.96 -3.02 -17.12
N VAL A 327 2.18 -3.18 -16.62
CA VAL A 327 2.47 -3.52 -15.22
C VAL A 327 2.88 -2.23 -14.53
N GLY A 328 2.29 -1.94 -13.37
CA GLY A 328 2.50 -0.69 -12.64
C GLY A 328 2.22 -0.83 -11.15
N GLY A 329 1.95 0.28 -10.47
CA GLY A 329 1.81 0.29 -9.02
C GLY A 329 3.10 -0.14 -8.30
N LEU A 330 2.98 -0.82 -7.15
CA LEU A 330 4.14 -1.26 -6.38
C LEU A 330 4.78 -2.53 -6.96
N SER A 331 3.96 -3.47 -7.46
CA SER A 331 4.36 -4.72 -8.11
C SER A 331 5.52 -5.45 -7.42
N GLY A 332 5.22 -6.20 -6.36
CA GLY A 332 6.20 -7.06 -5.69
C GLY A 332 5.65 -7.82 -4.48
N ALA A 333 6.51 -8.56 -3.77
CA ALA A 333 6.09 -9.22 -2.53
C ALA A 333 5.83 -8.17 -1.43
N PHE A 334 4.71 -8.27 -0.73
CA PHE A 334 4.35 -7.40 0.39
C PHE A 334 4.70 -8.09 1.71
N ILE A 335 5.14 -7.32 2.70
CA ILE A 335 5.51 -7.83 4.03
C ILE A 335 4.77 -7.11 5.18
N PRO A 336 3.43 -6.93 5.10
CA PRO A 336 2.66 -6.31 6.18
C PRO A 336 2.63 -7.23 7.39
N VAL A 337 3.14 -6.77 8.53
CA VAL A 337 3.24 -7.65 9.71
C VAL A 337 1.85 -8.08 10.18
N SER A 338 0.89 -7.16 10.28
CA SER A 338 -0.43 -7.49 10.84
C SER A 338 -1.34 -8.33 9.93
N GLU A 339 -1.05 -8.36 8.62
CA GLU A 339 -1.89 -9.02 7.62
C GLU A 339 -1.34 -10.40 7.22
N ASP A 340 -0.11 -10.74 7.57
CA ASP A 340 0.55 -12.01 7.21
C ASP A 340 0.80 -12.87 8.46
N GLN A 341 0.02 -13.96 8.61
CA GLN A 341 0.13 -14.84 9.76
C GLN A 341 1.56 -15.37 9.98
N GLY A 342 2.26 -15.75 8.92
CA GLY A 342 3.63 -16.26 9.06
C GLY A 342 4.64 -15.18 9.46
N MET A 343 4.36 -13.90 9.16
CA MET A 343 5.15 -12.78 9.68
C MET A 343 4.87 -12.55 11.16
N ILE A 344 3.60 -12.63 11.58
CA ILE A 344 3.21 -12.54 13.00
C ILE A 344 3.93 -13.62 13.81
N ASP A 345 3.84 -14.88 13.37
CA ASP A 345 4.50 -16.02 14.01
C ASP A 345 6.02 -15.82 14.10
N ALA A 346 6.63 -15.23 13.06
CA ALA A 346 8.05 -14.93 13.04
C ALA A 346 8.46 -13.79 14.00
N VAL A 347 7.60 -12.80 14.21
CA VAL A 347 7.81 -11.75 15.22
C VAL A 347 7.67 -12.34 16.63
N GLU A 348 6.65 -13.16 16.87
CA GLU A 348 6.42 -13.82 18.18
C GLU A 348 7.54 -14.79 18.53
N ALA A 349 8.08 -15.51 17.54
CA ALA A 349 9.26 -16.36 17.69
C ALA A 349 10.57 -15.57 17.90
N GLY A 350 10.55 -14.24 17.74
CA GLY A 350 11.73 -13.38 17.83
C GLY A 350 12.69 -13.49 16.64
N ALA A 351 12.27 -14.13 15.54
CA ALA A 351 13.06 -14.26 14.32
C ALA A 351 13.02 -12.98 13.46
N LEU A 352 11.93 -12.21 13.55
CA LEU A 352 11.69 -11.03 12.73
C LEU A 352 11.68 -9.74 13.58
N THR A 353 12.70 -8.91 13.43
CA THR A 353 12.80 -7.58 14.07
C THR A 353 12.49 -6.45 13.09
N ILE A 354 12.28 -5.22 13.58
CA ILE A 354 12.06 -4.05 12.72
C ILE A 354 13.27 -3.80 11.81
N GLU A 355 14.49 -3.94 12.31
CA GLU A 355 15.73 -3.77 11.53
C GLU A 355 15.88 -4.88 10.49
N LYS A 356 15.37 -6.09 10.77
CA LYS A 356 15.33 -7.16 9.77
C LYS A 356 14.29 -6.87 8.69
N LEU A 357 13.13 -6.33 9.05
CA LEU A 357 12.13 -5.84 8.10
C LEU A 357 12.72 -4.73 7.25
N GLU A 358 13.41 -3.74 7.83
CA GLU A 358 14.15 -2.68 7.14
C GLU A 358 15.21 -3.26 6.16
N ALA A 359 15.97 -4.27 6.56
CA ALA A 359 16.88 -4.95 5.64
C ALA A 359 16.14 -5.67 4.50
N MET A 360 14.97 -6.24 4.76
CA MET A 360 14.09 -6.83 3.75
C MET A 360 13.48 -5.76 2.83
N THR A 361 13.20 -4.56 3.35
CA THR A 361 12.65 -3.47 2.55
C THR A 361 13.60 -3.09 1.44
N CYS A 362 14.91 -3.24 1.57
CA CYS A 362 15.89 -3.01 0.48
C CYS A 362 15.55 -3.75 -0.82
N VAL A 363 14.95 -4.94 -0.73
CA VAL A 363 14.66 -5.82 -1.90
C VAL A 363 13.17 -6.04 -2.17
N CYS A 364 12.31 -5.58 -1.26
CA CYS A 364 10.84 -5.62 -1.33
C CYS A 364 10.23 -4.47 -2.18
N SER A 365 8.92 -4.38 -2.38
CA SER A 365 8.28 -3.25 -3.09
C SER A 365 7.57 -2.22 -2.18
N VAL A 366 7.10 -2.61 -0.99
CA VAL A 366 6.26 -1.73 -0.14
C VAL A 366 7.10 -0.93 0.83
N GLY A 367 7.87 -1.59 1.70
CA GLY A 367 8.55 -0.96 2.84
C GLY A 367 8.09 -1.53 4.18
N LEU A 368 8.15 -0.71 5.23
CA LEU A 368 7.69 -1.05 6.58
C LEU A 368 6.17 -0.83 6.65
N ASP A 369 5.39 -1.91 6.57
CA ASP A 369 3.92 -1.81 6.50
C ASP A 369 3.23 -2.53 7.66
N MET A 370 2.14 -1.94 8.16
CA MET A 370 1.30 -2.46 9.23
C MET A 370 2.09 -2.95 10.47
N ILE A 371 3.03 -2.14 10.96
CA ILE A 371 3.86 -2.47 12.13
C ILE A 371 3.32 -1.78 13.38
N ALA A 372 2.92 -2.57 14.38
CA ALA A 372 2.53 -2.07 15.71
C ALA A 372 3.77 -1.78 16.56
N ILE A 373 3.85 -0.56 17.10
CA ILE A 373 4.95 -0.10 17.97
C ILE A 373 4.41 0.42 19.32
N PRO A 374 5.25 0.51 20.37
CA PRO A 374 4.80 0.98 21.69
C PRO A 374 4.19 2.37 21.62
N GLY A 375 3.09 2.58 22.34
CA GLY A 375 2.35 3.85 22.31
C GLY A 375 3.11 5.06 22.86
N ASP A 376 4.16 4.81 23.64
CA ASP A 376 5.06 5.83 24.19
C ASP A 376 6.25 6.16 23.28
N THR A 377 6.30 5.59 22.06
CA THR A 377 7.33 5.90 21.07
C THR A 377 7.26 7.39 20.69
N LYS A 378 8.39 8.08 20.84
CA LYS A 378 8.49 9.53 20.57
C LYS A 378 8.30 9.82 19.08
N ALA A 379 7.66 10.95 18.76
CA ALA A 379 7.51 11.44 17.39
C ALA A 379 8.87 11.55 16.65
N THR A 380 9.95 11.91 17.35
CA THR A 380 11.30 11.95 16.79
C THR A 380 11.81 10.58 16.37
N THR A 381 11.52 9.53 17.16
CA THR A 381 11.89 8.15 16.82
C THR A 381 11.11 7.65 15.61
N ILE A 382 9.80 7.93 15.56
CA ILE A 382 8.96 7.63 14.39
C ILE A 382 9.51 8.33 13.13
N ALA A 383 9.86 9.62 13.23
CA ALA A 383 10.49 10.36 12.14
C ALA A 383 11.86 9.79 11.74
N GLY A 384 12.63 9.26 12.69
CA GLY A 384 13.89 8.56 12.43
C GLY A 384 13.68 7.32 11.56
N ILE A 385 12.76 6.43 11.98
CA ILE A 385 12.41 5.22 11.21
C ILE A 385 11.89 5.58 9.81
N ILE A 386 11.06 6.62 9.71
CA ILE A 386 10.63 7.14 8.41
C ILE A 386 11.85 7.54 7.59
N ALA A 387 12.76 8.36 8.13
CA ALA A 387 13.94 8.83 7.41
C ALA A 387 14.82 7.69 6.87
N ASP A 388 15.05 6.65 7.67
CA ASP A 388 15.84 5.49 7.29
C ASP A 388 15.21 4.74 6.10
N GLU A 389 13.91 4.45 6.18
CA GLU A 389 13.17 3.79 5.10
C GLU A 389 13.08 4.66 3.83
N MET A 390 12.93 5.99 3.99
CA MET A 390 12.96 6.92 2.85
C MET A 390 14.35 6.95 2.19
N ALA A 391 15.43 6.78 2.97
CA ALA A 391 16.79 6.71 2.47
C ALA A 391 17.02 5.43 1.65
N ILE A 392 16.52 4.28 2.12
CA ILE A 392 16.53 3.03 1.35
C ILE A 392 15.82 3.23 0.01
N GLY A 393 14.64 3.85 0.00
CA GLY A 393 13.89 4.14 -1.23
C GLY A 393 14.61 5.08 -2.17
N MET A 394 15.13 6.19 -1.63
CA MET A 394 15.82 7.23 -2.36
C MET A 394 17.09 6.70 -3.04
N ILE A 395 17.94 5.97 -2.30
CA ILE A 395 19.22 5.46 -2.80
C ILE A 395 19.00 4.36 -3.86
N ASN A 396 18.05 3.47 -3.63
CA ASN A 396 17.83 2.29 -4.47
C ASN A 396 16.86 2.51 -5.63
N GLN A 397 16.44 3.76 -5.89
CA GLN A 397 15.52 4.09 -7.00
C GLN A 397 14.22 3.30 -6.95
N LYS A 398 13.65 3.18 -5.75
CA LYS A 398 12.47 2.37 -5.52
C LYS A 398 11.46 3.10 -4.66
N THR A 399 10.22 2.67 -4.77
CA THR A 399 9.19 3.08 -3.82
C THR A 399 9.44 2.40 -2.47
N THR A 400 9.35 3.18 -1.41
CA THR A 400 9.30 2.69 -0.03
C THR A 400 8.22 3.43 0.73
N ALA A 401 7.64 2.75 1.71
CA ALA A 401 6.48 3.16 2.45
C ALA A 401 6.69 2.86 3.92
N VAL A 402 6.14 3.71 4.78
CA VAL A 402 6.14 3.52 6.22
C VAL A 402 4.73 3.67 6.75
N ARG A 403 4.22 2.60 7.37
CA ARG A 403 2.97 2.57 8.12
C ARG A 403 3.25 1.98 9.51
N LEU A 404 3.54 2.87 10.44
CA LEU A 404 3.74 2.56 11.85
C LEU A 404 2.47 2.87 12.62
N ILE A 405 2.13 2.02 13.58
CA ILE A 405 0.93 2.14 14.39
C ILE A 405 1.35 2.24 15.86
N PRO A 406 1.56 3.46 16.40
CA PRO A 406 1.76 3.66 17.84
C PRO A 406 0.51 3.24 18.60
N CYS A 407 0.63 2.18 19.41
CA CYS A 407 -0.50 1.60 20.13
C CYS A 407 -0.61 2.25 21.51
N ILE A 408 -1.39 3.33 21.63
CA ILE A 408 -1.52 4.12 22.86
C ILE A 408 -1.90 3.23 24.05
N GLY A 409 -1.21 3.42 25.18
CA GLY A 409 -1.42 2.64 26.40
C GLY A 409 -0.81 1.22 26.39
N LYS A 410 -0.32 0.74 25.25
CA LYS A 410 0.24 -0.61 25.10
C LYS A 410 1.77 -0.62 24.95
N LYS A 411 2.39 -1.74 25.31
CA LYS A 411 3.85 -1.94 25.37
C LYS A 411 4.26 -3.25 24.69
N VAL A 412 5.57 -3.43 24.54
CA VAL A 412 6.15 -4.69 24.02
C VAL A 412 5.68 -5.86 24.89
N GLY A 413 5.17 -6.90 24.24
CA GLY A 413 4.52 -8.05 24.87
C GLY A 413 2.99 -8.02 24.80
N ASP A 414 2.39 -6.86 24.51
CA ASP A 414 0.97 -6.77 24.17
C ASP A 414 0.73 -7.02 22.67
N SER A 415 -0.53 -7.26 22.30
CA SER A 415 -1.00 -7.35 20.91
C SER A 415 -2.17 -6.39 20.65
N VAL A 416 -2.41 -6.09 19.37
CA VAL A 416 -3.51 -5.25 18.91
C VAL A 416 -4.28 -5.96 17.80
N GLU A 417 -5.60 -5.97 17.92
CA GLU A 417 -6.50 -6.40 16.84
C GLU A 417 -6.95 -5.15 16.07
N PHE A 418 -6.82 -5.19 14.74
CA PHE A 418 -7.29 -4.14 13.84
C PHE A 418 -8.59 -4.52 13.13
N GLY A 419 -9.00 -5.79 13.23
CA GLY A 419 -10.25 -6.31 12.68
C GLY A 419 -10.21 -6.56 11.16
N GLY A 420 -11.10 -7.44 10.71
CA GLY A 420 -11.34 -7.73 9.29
C GLY A 420 -10.06 -8.06 8.51
N LEU A 421 -9.79 -7.27 7.46
CA LEU A 421 -8.66 -7.44 6.55
C LEU A 421 -7.31 -7.01 7.13
N LEU A 422 -7.31 -6.17 8.16
CA LEU A 422 -6.09 -5.59 8.74
C LEU A 422 -5.45 -6.50 9.81
N GLY A 423 -6.13 -7.60 10.16
CA GLY A 423 -5.62 -8.64 11.03
C GLY A 423 -5.29 -8.17 12.45
N HIS A 424 -4.21 -8.69 13.01
CA HIS A 424 -3.72 -8.36 14.34
C HIS A 424 -2.20 -8.26 14.33
N ALA A 425 -1.60 -7.50 15.25
CA ALA A 425 -0.15 -7.41 15.33
C ALA A 425 0.37 -7.46 16.78
N PRO A 426 1.46 -8.20 17.03
CA PRO A 426 2.25 -8.06 18.24
C PRO A 426 2.97 -6.71 18.25
N ILE A 427 3.11 -6.10 19.43
CA ILE A 427 3.85 -4.83 19.55
C ILE A 427 5.35 -5.11 19.48
N MET A 428 5.97 -4.61 18.41
CA MET A 428 7.39 -4.82 18.14
C MET A 428 8.26 -3.83 18.95
N PRO A 429 9.40 -4.27 19.49
CA PRO A 429 10.33 -3.37 20.16
C PRO A 429 10.93 -2.36 19.18
N VAL A 430 11.06 -1.12 19.65
CA VAL A 430 11.74 -0.03 18.92
C VAL A 430 13.02 0.35 19.68
N ASN A 431 14.10 0.61 18.94
CA ASN A 431 15.36 1.06 19.51
C ASN A 431 15.18 2.40 20.28
N GLN A 432 15.70 2.44 21.52
CA GLN A 432 15.49 3.54 22.47
C GLN A 432 16.59 4.62 22.42
N PHE A 433 17.66 4.43 21.62
CA PHE A 433 18.68 5.46 21.47
C PHE A 433 18.13 6.70 20.77
N ASP A 434 18.55 7.88 21.23
CA ASP A 434 17.97 9.14 20.79
C ASP A 434 18.47 9.57 19.40
N CYS A 435 17.52 9.89 18.51
CA CYS A 435 17.79 10.47 17.18
C CYS A 435 17.29 11.92 17.05
N SER A 436 16.87 12.56 18.15
CA SER A 436 16.23 13.88 18.11
C SER A 436 17.12 14.94 17.46
N ALA A 437 18.41 14.94 17.76
CA ALA A 437 19.38 15.86 17.15
C ALA A 437 19.51 15.69 15.63
N PHE A 438 19.29 14.49 15.09
CA PHE A 438 19.32 14.23 13.65
C PHE A 438 18.07 14.78 12.98
N VAL A 439 16.89 14.40 13.48
CA VAL A 439 15.59 14.80 12.91
C VAL A 439 15.36 16.31 13.01
N ASN A 440 15.79 16.93 14.10
CA ASN A 440 15.61 18.37 14.34
C ASN A 440 16.53 19.27 13.49
N ARG A 441 17.44 18.70 12.69
CA ARG A 441 18.20 19.50 11.70
C ARG A 441 17.30 20.13 10.65
N GLY A 442 16.17 19.49 10.33
CA GLY A 442 15.24 19.95 9.31
C GLY A 442 15.88 20.05 7.92
N GLY A 443 15.23 20.81 7.04
CA GLY A 443 15.70 21.04 5.68
C GLY A 443 15.57 19.80 4.79
N ARG A 444 16.58 19.57 3.94
CA ARG A 444 16.51 18.56 2.88
C ARG A 444 17.80 17.80 2.73
N ILE A 445 17.70 16.47 2.78
CA ILE A 445 18.79 15.59 2.33
C ILE A 445 18.80 15.66 0.80
N PRO A 446 19.94 16.01 0.17
CA PRO A 446 20.02 16.14 -1.29
C PRO A 446 19.90 14.79 -2.00
N ALA A 447 19.57 14.84 -3.30
CA ALA A 447 19.55 13.66 -4.14
C ALA A 447 20.95 12.98 -4.19
N PRO A 448 21.01 11.65 -4.25
CA PRO A 448 22.29 10.93 -4.27
C PRO A 448 23.04 11.11 -5.59
N VAL A 449 24.36 10.97 -5.54
CA VAL A 449 25.21 10.98 -6.74
C VAL A 449 25.13 9.62 -7.44
N HIS A 450 24.75 9.60 -8.71
CA HIS A 450 24.59 8.36 -9.46
C HIS A 450 25.87 7.88 -10.17
N SER A 451 26.90 8.72 -10.30
CA SER A 451 28.11 8.42 -11.07
C SER A 451 29.14 7.57 -10.32
N PHE A 452 29.12 7.54 -8.99
CA PHE A 452 30.07 6.76 -8.17
C PHE A 452 29.44 5.45 -7.67
N LYS A 453 29.00 4.59 -8.60
CA LYS A 453 28.59 3.21 -8.27
C LYS A 453 29.82 2.31 -8.49
N ASN A 454 30.35 1.74 -7.41
CA ASN A 454 31.46 0.78 -7.44
C ASN A 454 30.96 -0.65 -7.65
#